data_AF-A0A3C2DYD3-F1
#
_entry.id   AF-A0A3C2DYD3-F1
#
_cell.length_a   1.000
_cell.length_b   1.000
_cell.length_c   1.000
_cell.angle_alpha   90.00
_cell.angle_beta   90.00
_cell.angle_gamma   90.00
#
_symmetry.space_group_name_H-M   'P 1'
#
loop_
_entity.id
_entity.type
_entity.pdbx_description
1 polymer ?
#
loop_
_entity_poly.entity_id
_entity_poly.type
_entity_poly.pdbx_seq_one_letter_code
_entity_poly.pdbx_strand_id
1 'polypeptide(L)'
;MTFLDCIASCNRHDLSRFTPFHMADRAVGWIRSDTLPLLRAYEDIFDFADGIVTLSPRLDTCTARSQALLKVARGLDARDGVLPPWRDEAYPVFADPAHPEFASPDLTSNSTAEPLAHVMRSAVLFFGVPAWGVHLNGYVEDGNGLKVWLARRGPGCFDFPGKLDNMVAGGQPAGLSVTDNLAKEALEEAGIEA
;
A
#
# COMPACT_ATOMS: atom_id res chain seq x y z
N MET A 1 -6.41 25.00 -12.53
CA MET A 1 -6.51 23.81 -11.66
C MET A 1 -7.57 24.09 -10.62
N THR A 2 -8.64 23.31 -10.65
CA THR A 2 -9.79 23.35 -9.74
C THR A 2 -9.74 22.17 -8.77
N PHE A 3 -10.57 22.17 -7.73
CA PHE A 3 -10.71 21.00 -6.86
C PHE A 3 -11.15 19.74 -7.63
N LEU A 4 -12.00 19.90 -8.64
CA LEU A 4 -12.44 18.81 -9.51
C LEU A 4 -11.29 18.26 -10.36
N ASP A 5 -10.36 19.10 -10.82
CA ASP A 5 -9.18 18.64 -11.56
C ASP A 5 -8.29 17.74 -10.69
N CYS A 6 -8.13 18.06 -9.40
CA CYS A 6 -7.38 17.24 -8.46
C CYS A 6 -8.05 15.86 -8.26
N ILE A 7 -9.36 15.84 -8.04
CA ILE A 7 -10.13 14.58 -7.89
C ILE A 7 -10.03 13.75 -9.18
N ALA A 8 -10.24 14.37 -10.34
CA ALA A 8 -10.15 13.68 -11.63
C ALA A 8 -8.73 13.16 -11.91
N SER A 9 -7.69 13.88 -11.49
CA SER A 9 -6.30 13.42 -11.61
C SER A 9 -6.03 12.17 -10.78
N CYS A 10 -6.51 12.11 -9.53
CA CYS A 10 -6.31 10.95 -8.66
C CYS A 10 -7.11 9.71 -9.10
N ASN A 11 -8.17 9.89 -9.88
CA ASN A 11 -9.02 8.79 -10.36
C ASN A 11 -8.71 8.36 -11.80
N ARG A 12 -7.71 8.95 -12.46
CA ARG A 12 -7.37 8.64 -13.85
C ARG A 12 -6.60 7.33 -13.93
N HIS A 13 -7.20 6.33 -14.55
CA HIS A 13 -6.56 5.04 -14.84
C HIS A 13 -7.04 4.48 -16.18
N ASP A 14 -6.25 3.58 -16.77
CA ASP A 14 -6.58 2.84 -17.99
C ASP A 14 -6.29 1.35 -17.76
N LEU A 15 -7.33 0.59 -17.38
CA LEU A 15 -7.19 -0.82 -17.05
C LEU A 15 -6.94 -1.71 -18.28
N SER A 16 -7.12 -1.23 -19.52
CA SER A 16 -6.82 -2.05 -20.71
C SER A 16 -5.33 -2.36 -20.86
N ARG A 17 -4.48 -1.65 -20.11
CA ARG A 17 -3.03 -1.86 -20.05
C ARG A 17 -2.61 -2.82 -18.94
N PHE A 18 -3.56 -3.32 -18.14
CA PHE A 18 -3.30 -4.16 -16.98
C PHE A 18 -3.99 -5.51 -17.10
N THR A 19 -3.43 -6.50 -16.43
CA THR A 19 -3.97 -7.84 -16.30
C THR A 19 -4.43 -8.03 -14.84
N PRO A 20 -5.67 -8.52 -14.60
CA PRO A 20 -6.15 -8.80 -13.25
C PRO A 20 -5.19 -9.73 -12.50
N PHE A 21 -4.94 -9.42 -11.23
CA PHE A 21 -4.14 -10.23 -10.33
C PHE A 21 -5.02 -10.81 -9.22
N HIS A 22 -5.04 -12.14 -9.14
CA HIS A 22 -5.85 -12.91 -8.21
C HIS A 22 -5.00 -13.68 -7.21
N MET A 23 -5.49 -13.83 -5.98
CA MET A 23 -4.98 -14.77 -4.98
C MET A 23 -6.15 -15.27 -4.13
N ALA A 24 -6.12 -16.54 -3.73
CA ALA A 24 -7.20 -17.17 -2.94
C ALA A 24 -8.61 -16.91 -3.53
N ASP A 25 -8.74 -17.08 -4.86
CA ASP A 25 -9.98 -16.87 -5.63
C ASP A 25 -10.58 -15.45 -5.54
N ARG A 26 -9.79 -14.45 -5.14
CA ARG A 26 -10.18 -13.04 -5.09
C ARG A 26 -9.34 -12.20 -6.03
N ALA A 27 -9.98 -11.25 -6.70
CA ALA A 27 -9.28 -10.18 -7.40
C ALA A 27 -8.70 -9.20 -6.38
N VAL A 28 -7.37 -9.09 -6.34
CA VAL A 28 -6.67 -8.28 -5.33
C VAL A 28 -5.88 -7.13 -5.93
N GLY A 29 -5.69 -7.10 -7.26
CA GLY A 29 -4.93 -6.04 -7.89
C GLY A 29 -4.86 -6.15 -9.41
N TRP A 30 -3.95 -5.38 -9.98
CA TRP A 30 -3.77 -5.21 -11.42
C TRP A 30 -2.29 -5.08 -11.75
N ILE A 31 -1.74 -6.04 -12.48
CA ILE A 31 -0.33 -6.02 -12.90
C ILE A 31 -0.27 -5.43 -14.31
N ARG A 32 0.69 -4.54 -14.58
CA ARG A 32 0.87 -4.02 -15.94
C ARG A 32 1.19 -5.15 -16.92
N SER A 33 0.53 -5.15 -18.06
CA SER A 33 0.67 -6.25 -19.03
C SER A 33 2.09 -6.32 -19.61
N ASP A 34 2.80 -5.19 -19.68
CA ASP A 34 4.18 -5.11 -20.16
C ASP A 34 5.23 -5.61 -19.15
N THR A 35 4.87 -5.74 -17.86
CA THR A 35 5.77 -6.28 -16.82
C THR A 35 5.58 -7.77 -16.56
N LEU A 36 4.53 -8.41 -17.11
CA LEU A 36 4.28 -9.85 -16.96
C LEU A 36 5.47 -10.75 -17.33
N PRO A 37 6.29 -10.45 -18.37
CA PRO A 37 7.48 -11.25 -18.66
C PRO A 37 8.45 -11.37 -17.49
N LEU A 38 8.51 -10.39 -16.58
CA LEU A 38 9.34 -10.43 -15.38
C LEU A 38 8.88 -11.49 -14.38
N LEU A 39 7.58 -11.84 -14.41
CA LEU A 39 6.98 -12.83 -13.53
C LEU A 39 7.08 -14.26 -14.08
N ARG A 40 7.39 -14.44 -15.37
CA ARG A 40 7.52 -15.77 -16.00
C ARG A 40 8.63 -16.64 -15.41
N ALA A 41 9.62 -16.03 -14.75
CA ALA A 41 10.67 -16.75 -14.04
C ALA A 41 10.21 -17.42 -12.72
N TYR A 42 8.95 -17.17 -12.31
CA TYR A 42 8.36 -17.67 -11.06
C TYR A 42 7.13 -18.53 -11.35
N GLU A 43 7.28 -19.50 -12.26
CA GLU A 43 6.21 -20.44 -12.65
C GLU A 43 5.69 -21.32 -11.50
N ASP A 44 6.47 -21.44 -10.41
CA ASP A 44 6.05 -22.10 -9.18
C ASP A 44 5.06 -21.26 -8.34
N ILE A 45 5.05 -19.94 -8.56
CA ILE A 45 4.30 -18.94 -7.79
C ILE A 45 3.12 -18.37 -8.59
N PHE A 46 3.26 -18.16 -9.90
CA PHE A 46 2.21 -17.53 -10.72
C PHE A 46 1.74 -18.42 -11.85
N ASP A 47 0.42 -18.53 -11.96
CA ASP A 47 -0.28 -19.10 -13.10
C ASP A 47 -0.81 -17.97 -14.00
N PHE A 48 -0.71 -18.17 -15.32
CA PHE A 48 -1.18 -17.21 -16.33
C PHE A 48 -2.18 -17.92 -17.23
N ALA A 49 -3.47 -17.73 -16.97
CA ALA A 49 -4.56 -18.37 -17.71
C ALA A 49 -5.70 -17.38 -17.92
N ASP A 50 -6.38 -17.48 -19.06
CA ASP A 50 -7.61 -16.72 -19.36
C ASP A 50 -7.48 -15.19 -19.20
N GLY A 51 -6.28 -14.66 -19.43
CA GLY A 51 -6.01 -13.23 -19.27
C GLY A 51 -5.99 -12.77 -17.81
N ILE A 52 -5.70 -13.67 -16.86
CA ILE A 52 -5.58 -13.41 -15.43
C ILE A 52 -4.22 -13.94 -14.94
N VAL A 53 -3.59 -13.20 -14.03
CA VAL A 53 -2.45 -13.68 -13.24
C VAL A 53 -2.99 -14.19 -11.91
N THR A 54 -2.73 -15.43 -11.55
CA THR A 54 -3.18 -16.01 -10.28
C THR A 54 -1.99 -16.48 -9.47
N LEU A 55 -1.99 -16.23 -8.17
CA LEU A 55 -1.03 -16.84 -7.27
C LEU A 55 -1.37 -18.34 -7.08
N SER A 56 -0.38 -19.21 -7.22
CA SER A 56 -0.51 -20.67 -7.16
C SER A 56 -1.35 -21.11 -5.95
N PRO A 57 -2.36 -21.98 -6.13
CA PRO A 57 -3.25 -22.44 -5.06
C PRO A 57 -2.53 -23.27 -3.99
N ARG A 58 -1.29 -23.72 -4.27
CA ARG A 58 -0.41 -24.39 -3.29
C ARG A 58 0.07 -23.44 -2.19
N LEU A 59 -0.04 -22.14 -2.38
CA LEU A 59 0.28 -21.11 -1.39
C LEU A 59 -1.00 -20.78 -0.59
N ASP A 60 -1.38 -21.71 0.27
CA ASP A 60 -2.68 -21.75 0.93
C ASP A 60 -2.79 -20.90 2.22
N THR A 61 -1.65 -20.52 2.82
CA THR A 61 -1.59 -19.66 4.01
C THR A 61 -1.16 -18.22 3.70
N CYS A 62 -1.56 -17.25 4.54
CA CYS A 62 -1.08 -15.88 4.46
C CYS A 62 0.45 -15.80 4.45
N THR A 63 1.10 -16.57 5.34
CA THR A 63 2.56 -16.67 5.43
C THR A 63 3.18 -17.19 4.13
N ALA A 64 2.68 -18.29 3.55
CA ALA A 64 3.23 -18.85 2.32
C ALA A 64 3.11 -17.87 1.14
N ARG A 65 1.96 -17.20 1.01
CA ARG A 65 1.75 -16.17 -0.02
C ARG A 65 2.69 -14.98 0.18
N SER A 66 2.83 -14.50 1.41
CA SER A 66 3.73 -13.39 1.77
C SER A 66 5.18 -13.70 1.44
N GLN A 67 5.66 -14.91 1.77
CA GLN A 67 7.02 -15.34 1.48
C GLN A 67 7.29 -15.46 -0.03
N ALA A 68 6.33 -16.01 -0.78
CA ALA A 68 6.41 -16.08 -2.24
C ALA A 68 6.47 -14.68 -2.87
N LEU A 69 5.60 -13.76 -2.46
CA LEU A 69 5.59 -12.38 -2.94
C LEU A 69 6.86 -11.62 -2.55
N LEU A 70 7.42 -11.88 -1.36
CA LEU A 70 8.71 -11.31 -0.94
C LEU A 70 9.86 -11.81 -1.81
N LYS A 71 9.92 -13.12 -2.12
CA LYS A 71 10.92 -13.70 -3.04
C LYS A 71 10.86 -13.01 -4.41
N VAL A 72 9.65 -12.79 -4.93
CA VAL A 72 9.44 -12.10 -6.20
C VAL A 72 9.87 -10.63 -6.09
N ALA A 73 9.42 -9.91 -5.06
CA ALA A 73 9.76 -8.52 -4.82
C ALA A 73 11.28 -8.30 -4.75
N ARG A 74 12.03 -9.17 -4.07
CA ARG A 74 13.49 -9.11 -4.01
C ARG A 74 14.15 -9.33 -5.38
N GLY A 75 13.63 -10.25 -6.19
CA GLY A 75 14.16 -10.46 -7.54
C GLY A 75 13.80 -9.33 -8.52
N LEU A 76 12.71 -8.60 -8.27
CA LEU A 76 12.36 -7.37 -9.00
C LEU A 76 13.22 -6.18 -8.54
N ASP A 77 13.46 -6.04 -7.24
CA ASP A 77 14.32 -5.00 -6.62
C ASP A 77 15.77 -5.08 -7.13
N ALA A 78 16.27 -6.29 -7.37
CA ALA A 78 17.58 -6.51 -7.97
C ALA A 78 17.71 -6.03 -9.44
N ARG A 79 16.63 -5.52 -10.05
CA ARG A 79 16.61 -5.00 -11.42
C ARG A 79 16.41 -3.49 -11.39
N ASP A 80 17.34 -2.77 -12.00
CA ASP A 80 17.30 -1.31 -12.04
C ASP A 80 15.99 -0.78 -12.61
N GLY A 81 15.33 0.09 -11.83
CA GLY A 81 14.14 0.83 -12.25
C GLY A 81 12.83 0.03 -12.30
N VAL A 82 12.79 -1.22 -11.83
CA VAL A 82 11.55 -2.00 -11.77
C VAL A 82 10.71 -1.64 -10.54
N LEU A 83 11.35 -1.53 -9.37
CA LEU A 83 10.70 -1.11 -8.14
C LEU A 83 11.24 0.26 -7.67
N PRO A 84 10.44 1.06 -6.94
CA PRO A 84 10.96 2.18 -6.15
C PRO A 84 11.94 1.68 -5.08
N PRO A 85 12.72 2.59 -4.44
CA PRO A 85 13.67 2.23 -3.39
C PRO A 85 13.07 1.30 -2.35
N TRP A 86 13.86 0.30 -1.95
CA TRP A 86 13.44 -0.68 -0.98
C TRP A 86 13.10 -0.05 0.37
N ARG A 87 11.98 -0.46 0.96
CA ARG A 87 11.57 -0.11 2.32
C ARG A 87 11.20 -1.40 3.04
N ASP A 88 11.80 -1.64 4.20
CA ASP A 88 11.51 -2.80 5.05
C ASP A 88 10.18 -2.62 5.78
N GLU A 89 9.10 -2.52 5.00
CA GLU A 89 7.75 -2.24 5.43
C GLU A 89 6.78 -3.04 4.56
N ALA A 90 5.98 -3.91 5.17
CA ALA A 90 5.00 -4.74 4.47
C ALA A 90 3.60 -4.16 4.63
N TYR A 91 2.78 -4.17 3.58
CA TYR A 91 1.37 -3.79 3.60
C TYR A 91 0.48 -5.03 3.52
N PRO A 92 -0.66 -5.05 4.23
CA PRO A 92 -1.62 -6.14 4.13
C PRO A 92 -2.39 -6.09 2.80
N VAL A 93 -2.72 -7.27 2.28
CA VAL A 93 -3.63 -7.44 1.15
C VAL A 93 -4.90 -8.09 1.69
N PHE A 94 -6.01 -7.37 1.66
CA PHE A 94 -7.29 -7.86 2.19
C PHE A 94 -8.16 -8.52 1.11
N ALA A 95 -9.00 -9.47 1.54
CA ALA A 95 -9.99 -10.09 0.66
C ALA A 95 -11.11 -9.11 0.27
N ASP A 96 -11.49 -8.22 1.18
CA ASP A 96 -12.39 -7.10 0.93
C ASP A 96 -11.65 -5.77 1.18
N PRO A 97 -11.09 -5.15 0.14
CA PRO A 97 -10.37 -3.88 0.30
C PRO A 97 -11.30 -2.70 0.64
N ALA A 98 -12.63 -2.82 0.48
CA ALA A 98 -13.56 -1.78 0.88
C ALA A 98 -13.78 -1.74 2.40
N HIS A 99 -13.56 -2.86 3.08
CA HIS A 99 -13.70 -3.02 4.52
C HIS A 99 -12.45 -3.69 5.11
N PRO A 100 -11.28 -3.01 5.08
CA PRO A 100 -10.04 -3.58 5.58
C PRO A 100 -10.10 -3.76 7.10
N GLU A 101 -9.74 -4.95 7.57
CA GLU A 101 -9.66 -5.28 8.99
C GLU A 101 -8.20 -5.22 9.44
N PHE A 102 -7.74 -4.05 9.86
CA PHE A 102 -6.41 -3.88 10.45
C PHE A 102 -6.31 -4.51 11.84
N ALA A 103 -5.08 -4.81 12.28
CA ALA A 103 -4.83 -5.24 13.64
C ALA A 103 -5.49 -4.26 14.61
N SER A 104 -6.20 -4.75 15.62
CA SER A 104 -6.82 -3.92 16.64
C SER A 104 -6.22 -4.26 18.00
N PRO A 105 -5.82 -3.27 18.81
CA PRO A 105 -5.47 -3.51 20.21
C PRO A 105 -6.70 -3.94 21.04
N ASP A 106 -7.90 -3.72 20.52
CA ASP A 106 -9.15 -4.11 21.17
C ASP A 106 -9.44 -5.60 20.93
N LEU A 107 -9.14 -6.43 21.95
CA LEU A 107 -9.45 -7.85 22.00
C LEU A 107 -10.96 -8.17 21.95
N THR A 108 -11.84 -7.15 21.98
CA THR A 108 -13.29 -7.31 21.78
C THR A 108 -13.72 -7.21 20.32
N SER A 109 -12.78 -6.88 19.42
CA SER A 109 -12.98 -7.01 17.98
C SER A 109 -13.21 -8.48 17.63
N ASN A 110 -14.43 -8.82 17.24
CA ASN A 110 -14.78 -10.17 16.76
C ASN A 110 -14.19 -10.47 15.37
N SER A 111 -13.35 -9.58 14.83
CA SER A 111 -12.71 -9.76 13.54
C SER A 111 -11.52 -10.72 13.66
N THR A 112 -11.62 -11.82 12.93
CA THR A 112 -10.62 -12.89 12.82
C THR A 112 -10.08 -13.00 11.39
N ALA A 113 -10.44 -12.07 10.50
CA ALA A 113 -10.06 -12.16 9.09
C ALA A 113 -8.59 -11.76 8.92
N GLU A 114 -7.72 -12.76 8.91
CA GLU A 114 -6.32 -12.60 8.53
C GLU A 114 -6.24 -12.03 7.10
N PRO A 115 -5.32 -11.08 6.82
CA PRO A 115 -5.03 -10.67 5.45
C PRO A 115 -4.72 -11.87 4.55
N LEU A 116 -5.02 -11.75 3.26
CA LEU A 116 -4.66 -12.78 2.28
C LEU A 116 -3.14 -12.93 2.19
N ALA A 117 -2.40 -11.84 2.22
CA ALA A 117 -0.94 -11.83 2.19
C ALA A 117 -0.40 -10.49 2.71
N HIS A 118 0.91 -10.42 2.87
CA HIS A 118 1.66 -9.17 3.04
C HIS A 118 2.57 -8.94 1.83
N VAL A 119 2.59 -7.70 1.33
CA VAL A 119 3.39 -7.27 0.18
C VAL A 119 4.30 -6.14 0.61
N MET A 120 5.58 -6.19 0.24
CA MET A 120 6.52 -5.10 0.53
C MET A 120 6.01 -3.79 -0.09
N ARG A 121 6.07 -2.69 0.65
CA ARG A 121 5.62 -1.36 0.22
C ARG A 121 6.17 -1.00 -1.17
N SER A 122 7.43 -1.29 -1.43
CA SER A 122 8.07 -1.02 -2.72
C SER A 122 7.46 -1.83 -3.88
N ALA A 123 6.83 -2.98 -3.61
CA ALA A 123 6.20 -3.84 -4.62
C ALA A 123 4.67 -3.63 -4.75
N VAL A 124 4.05 -2.83 -3.89
CA VAL A 124 2.59 -2.59 -3.89
C VAL A 124 2.11 -2.08 -5.26
N LEU A 125 2.78 -1.07 -5.82
CA LEU A 125 2.44 -0.51 -7.13
C LEU A 125 2.68 -1.50 -8.27
N PHE A 126 3.68 -2.37 -8.15
CA PHE A 126 3.98 -3.37 -9.18
C PHE A 126 2.84 -4.41 -9.29
N PHE A 127 2.34 -4.87 -8.14
CA PHE A 127 1.22 -5.80 -8.09
C PHE A 127 -0.14 -5.12 -8.25
N GLY A 128 -0.17 -3.79 -8.18
CA GLY A 128 -1.39 -2.97 -8.26
C GLY A 128 -2.41 -3.35 -7.19
N VAL A 129 -1.94 -3.77 -6.01
CA VAL A 129 -2.80 -4.06 -4.87
C VAL A 129 -3.17 -2.75 -4.16
N PRO A 130 -4.38 -2.64 -3.57
CA PRO A 130 -4.75 -1.47 -2.78
C PRO A 130 -3.77 -1.21 -1.63
N ALA A 131 -3.64 0.06 -1.27
CA ALA A 131 -2.82 0.53 -0.17
C ALA A 131 -3.64 1.48 0.70
N TRP A 132 -3.28 1.57 1.98
CA TRP A 132 -3.93 2.44 2.94
C TRP A 132 -2.89 3.33 3.63
N GLY A 133 -3.35 4.38 4.29
CA GLY A 133 -2.52 5.32 5.02
C GLY A 133 -3.34 6.16 5.98
N VAL A 134 -2.64 6.83 6.88
CA VAL A 134 -3.17 7.76 7.87
C VAL A 134 -2.76 9.18 7.48
N HIS A 135 -3.69 10.12 7.60
CA HIS A 135 -3.45 11.54 7.32
C HIS A 135 -4.10 12.38 8.42
N LEU A 136 -3.33 13.26 9.06
CA LEU A 136 -3.78 14.10 10.16
C LEU A 136 -3.84 15.58 9.77
N ASN A 137 -5.01 16.18 9.94
CA ASN A 137 -5.17 17.64 9.83
C ASN A 137 -5.00 18.27 11.21
N GLY A 138 -3.84 18.87 11.47
CA GLY A 138 -3.60 19.64 12.68
C GLY A 138 -4.05 21.08 12.52
N TYR A 139 -4.81 21.60 13.47
CA TYR A 139 -5.27 22.99 13.44
C TYR A 139 -5.34 23.60 14.85
N VAL A 140 -5.28 24.92 14.89
CA VAL A 140 -5.50 25.73 16.10
C VAL A 140 -6.45 26.87 15.75
N GLU A 141 -7.24 27.32 16.72
CA GLU A 141 -8.10 28.48 16.57
C GLU A 141 -7.73 29.51 17.63
N ASP A 142 -7.54 30.76 17.20
CA ASP A 142 -7.31 31.90 18.09
C ASP A 142 -8.21 33.08 17.72
N GLY A 143 -8.03 34.22 18.39
CA GLY A 143 -8.82 35.44 18.13
C GLY A 143 -8.74 35.97 16.68
N ASN A 144 -7.85 35.44 15.84
CA ASN A 144 -7.72 35.76 14.42
C ASN A 144 -8.25 34.64 13.50
N GLY A 145 -8.82 33.56 14.05
CA GLY A 145 -9.47 32.48 13.32
C GLY A 145 -8.66 31.18 13.24
N LEU A 146 -9.15 30.27 12.39
CA LEU A 146 -8.59 28.93 12.18
C LEU A 146 -7.26 28.98 11.44
N LYS A 147 -6.26 28.28 11.98
CA LYS A 147 -4.94 28.07 11.36
C LYS A 147 -4.67 26.58 11.24
N VAL A 148 -4.13 26.15 10.11
CA VAL A 148 -3.82 24.74 9.83
C VAL A 148 -2.30 24.57 9.72
N TRP A 149 -1.78 23.52 10.36
CA TRP A 149 -0.39 23.11 10.21
C TRP A 149 -0.21 22.34 8.90
N LEU A 150 0.68 22.82 8.05
CA LEU A 150 1.08 22.17 6.80
C LEU A 150 2.55 21.81 6.87
N ALA A 151 2.88 20.54 6.66
CA ALA A 151 4.26 20.13 6.54
C ALA A 151 4.81 20.47 5.15
N ARG A 152 6.14 20.53 5.05
CA ARG A 152 6.85 20.53 3.76
C ARG A 152 7.72 19.29 3.70
N ARG A 153 7.49 18.44 2.70
CA ARG A 153 8.24 17.21 2.49
C ARG A 153 9.72 17.52 2.27
N GLY A 154 10.58 16.70 2.87
CA GLY A 154 12.03 16.84 2.74
C GLY A 154 12.50 16.75 1.27
N PRO A 155 13.61 17.40 0.91
CA PRO A 155 14.15 17.36 -0.45
C PRO A 155 14.63 15.95 -0.87
N GLY A 156 14.95 15.09 0.09
CA GLY A 156 15.37 13.70 -0.15
C GLY A 156 14.22 12.68 -0.17
N CYS A 157 12.96 13.09 -0.02
CA CYS A 157 11.83 12.18 -0.14
C CYS A 157 11.74 11.63 -1.57
N PHE A 158 11.62 10.30 -1.70
CA PHE A 158 11.45 9.65 -3.00
C PHE A 158 10.19 10.17 -3.72
N ASP A 159 9.06 10.17 -3.02
CA ASP A 159 7.80 10.69 -3.54
C ASP A 159 7.60 12.16 -3.15
N PHE A 160 7.29 12.98 -4.17
CA PHE A 160 6.86 14.38 -4.04
C PHE A 160 7.79 15.29 -3.20
N PRO A 161 9.11 15.34 -3.47
CA PRO A 161 10.04 16.16 -2.69
C PRO A 161 9.68 17.65 -2.73
N GLY A 162 9.77 18.32 -1.57
CA GLY A 162 9.52 19.77 -1.41
C GLY A 162 8.05 20.22 -1.50
N LYS A 163 7.11 19.29 -1.75
CA LYS A 163 5.66 19.58 -1.78
C LYS A 163 5.11 19.82 -0.36
N LEU A 164 3.96 20.50 -0.30
CA LEU A 164 3.20 20.62 0.94
C LEU A 164 2.48 19.29 1.23
N ASP A 165 2.28 19.00 2.50
CA ASP A 165 1.63 17.78 2.98
C ASP A 165 0.70 18.09 4.17
N ASN A 166 -0.03 17.08 4.65
CA ASN A 166 -0.70 17.12 5.95
C ASN A 166 0.30 17.37 7.08
N MET A 167 -0.18 17.62 8.31
CA MET A 167 0.72 17.76 9.46
C MET A 167 1.48 16.46 9.75
N VAL A 168 0.80 15.33 9.58
CA VAL A 168 1.33 13.97 9.67
C VAL A 168 0.68 13.14 8.57
N ALA A 169 1.47 12.35 7.82
CA ALA A 169 0.96 11.45 6.80
C ALA A 169 1.88 10.24 6.58
N GLY A 170 1.35 9.05 6.85
CA GLY A 170 2.09 7.79 6.68
C GLY A 170 1.24 6.74 5.97
N GLY A 171 1.91 5.77 5.35
CA GLY A 171 1.18 4.60 4.85
C GLY A 171 0.90 3.61 5.98
N GLN A 172 -0.06 2.71 5.80
CA GLN A 172 -0.52 1.78 6.83
C GLN A 172 0.19 0.42 6.69
N PRO A 173 1.20 0.12 7.53
CA PRO A 173 1.87 -1.17 7.49
C PRO A 173 1.00 -2.28 8.09
N ALA A 174 1.38 -3.51 7.77
CA ALA A 174 0.89 -4.69 8.43
C ALA A 174 1.31 -4.70 9.90
N GLY A 175 0.48 -5.30 10.75
CA GLY A 175 0.78 -5.51 12.17
C GLY A 175 0.55 -4.30 13.08
N LEU A 176 0.18 -3.14 12.54
CA LEU A 176 -0.27 -1.98 13.33
C LEU A 176 -1.75 -1.71 13.13
N SER A 177 -2.40 -1.26 14.19
CA SER A 177 -3.71 -0.62 14.06
C SER A 177 -3.60 0.74 13.40
N VAL A 178 -4.73 1.27 12.94
CA VAL A 178 -4.78 2.63 12.36
C VAL A 178 -4.37 3.66 13.41
N THR A 179 -4.78 3.48 14.66
CA THR A 179 -4.44 4.39 15.76
C THR A 179 -2.98 4.29 16.18
N ASP A 180 -2.43 3.07 16.26
CA ASP A 180 -1.01 2.88 16.62
C ASP A 180 -0.09 3.43 15.53
N ASN A 181 -0.46 3.24 14.26
CA ASN A 181 0.28 3.80 13.15
C ASN A 181 0.20 5.33 13.14
N LEU A 182 -0.98 5.92 13.38
CA LEU A 182 -1.10 7.37 13.49
C LEU A 182 -0.24 7.93 14.64
N ALA A 183 -0.20 7.27 15.80
CA ALA A 183 0.65 7.67 16.92
C ALA A 183 2.14 7.56 16.58
N LYS A 184 2.56 6.45 15.95
CA LYS A 184 3.93 6.25 15.45
C LYS A 184 4.34 7.37 14.49
N GLU A 185 3.55 7.61 13.44
CA GLU A 185 3.86 8.62 12.42
C GLU A 185 3.84 10.04 13.02
N ALA A 186 2.93 10.33 13.96
CA ALA A 186 2.88 11.64 14.62
C ALA A 186 4.13 11.92 15.46
N LEU A 187 4.68 10.90 16.12
CA LEU A 187 5.94 11.00 16.84
C LEU A 187 7.12 11.17 15.87
N GLU A 188 7.21 10.34 14.83
CA GLU A 188 8.33 10.33 13.87
C GLU A 188 8.38 11.60 13.00
N GLU A 189 7.24 12.13 12.55
CA GLU A 189 7.19 13.24 11.60
C GLU A 189 7.00 14.61 12.26
N ALA A 190 6.32 14.66 13.41
CA ALA A 190 5.93 15.92 14.06
C ALA A 190 6.36 16.02 15.54
N GLY A 191 6.96 14.97 16.11
CA GLY A 191 7.37 14.95 17.51
C GLY A 191 6.19 15.04 18.50
N ILE A 192 5.01 14.55 18.09
CA ILE A 192 3.80 14.57 18.91
C ILE A 192 3.70 13.24 19.66
N GLU A 193 3.68 13.29 20.99
CA GLU A 193 3.48 12.11 21.85
C GLU A 193 1.99 11.72 21.91
N ALA A 194 1.74 10.42 22.16
CA ALA A 194 0.41 9.82 22.24
C ALA A 194 -0.27 10.03 23.61
#